data_AF-A0AAD3NNI6-F1
#
_entry.id   AF-A0AAD3NNI6-F1
#
_cell.length_a   1.000
_cell.length_b   1.000
_cell.length_c   1.000
_cell.angle_alpha   90.00
_cell.angle_beta   90.00
_cell.angle_gamma   90.00
#
_symmetry.space_group_name_H-M   'P 1'
#
loop_
_entity.id
_entity.type
_entity.pdbx_description
1 polymer ?
#
loop_
_entity_poly.entity_id
_entity_poly.type
_entity_poly.pdbx_seq_one_letter_code
_entity_poly.pdbx_strand_id
1 'polypeptide(L)'
;MGSISFDFPNNWSPMASSSSPMEKPHKRMLPASASISRDHLCKQQKDPIYSQWTVPTGYWSRTCEREASILSYDGSMYMKVVMPTIMHTEAEDVSLRFRSQRAYGLLMATTSRDSADTLRLELDGGRVKLTVNLDCIRINCNSSKGPETLYAGQKLNDNEWHTVRVVRRGKTYKLTVDDDVAEGQMVGDHTRLEFHNIETGIMTERRYVSSIPSSFIGHLQSLRFNGMLYIDLCKNGDIDYCELNARFGVRSIIADPVTFKSKSSYLSLATLQAYTSMHLFFQFKTTSPDGFILFNSGDGNDFIAVELVKGYIHYVFDLGNGPNLIKGKSDRALNDNQWHNVAITRDNSNTHTLKVDATATSQSINGAKNLDLKGDLFIAGLGPDLLNDALFQSGQIERDAKVPAPPAGRTPVPTWVLYSAGELHQITHGPYTEHSANDPGTTYIFGKGGGLITFKWPDNERPSTRTDRLDHGFSTSWKDGILVVSFQRLKGGSVTPAIPK
;
A
#
# COMPACT_ATOMS: atom_id res chain seq x y z
N MET A 1 -52.41 23.67 75.97
CA MET A 1 -52.30 23.85 74.51
C MET A 1 -50.84 23.65 74.14
N GLY A 2 -50.55 22.75 73.20
CA GLY A 2 -49.20 22.43 72.71
C GLY A 2 -48.54 21.26 73.45
N SER A 3 -48.51 20.09 72.82
CA SER A 3 -47.99 18.82 73.32
C SER A 3 -46.46 18.80 73.51
N ILE A 4 -46.06 18.08 74.55
CA ILE A 4 -44.74 18.02 75.20
C ILE A 4 -43.76 17.10 74.46
N SER A 5 -42.52 17.55 74.35
CA SER A 5 -41.30 16.80 74.00
C SER A 5 -40.65 16.18 75.22
N PHE A 6 -40.08 14.98 75.09
CA PHE A 6 -38.98 14.50 75.94
C PHE A 6 -38.07 13.55 75.15
N ASP A 7 -36.77 13.78 75.28
CA ASP A 7 -35.66 13.05 74.63
C ASP A 7 -35.03 12.02 75.59
N PHE A 8 -34.21 11.15 74.98
CA PHE A 8 -33.15 10.25 75.52
C PHE A 8 -33.53 8.82 75.94
N PRO A 9 -32.56 7.87 75.91
CA PRO A 9 -31.59 7.58 74.86
C PRO A 9 -31.58 6.07 74.46
N ASN A 10 -31.08 5.81 73.25
CA ASN A 10 -30.94 4.48 72.66
C ASN A 10 -29.95 3.60 73.42
N ASN A 11 -30.42 2.44 73.88
CA ASN A 11 -29.65 1.22 73.98
C ASN A 11 -30.49 0.13 73.32
N TRP A 12 -29.85 -0.74 72.52
CA TRP A 12 -30.06 -2.19 72.46
C TRP A 12 -29.34 -2.73 71.22
N SER A 13 -28.24 -3.45 71.48
CA SER A 13 -27.53 -4.25 70.49
C SER A 13 -28.28 -5.57 70.21
N PRO A 14 -28.25 -6.09 68.98
CA PRO A 14 -28.45 -7.51 68.73
C PRO A 14 -27.12 -8.23 68.42
N MET A 15 -26.83 -9.30 69.17
CA MET A 15 -26.03 -10.47 68.77
C MET A 15 -27.04 -11.55 68.32
N ALA A 16 -26.85 -12.43 67.33
CA ALA A 16 -25.70 -12.84 66.54
C ALA A 16 -26.18 -13.66 65.29
N SER A 17 -25.26 -13.82 64.33
CA SER A 17 -25.01 -14.97 63.40
C SER A 17 -24.54 -14.45 62.04
N SER A 18 -23.24 -14.26 61.84
CA SER A 18 -22.23 -15.22 61.35
C SER A 18 -22.12 -15.28 59.82
N SER A 19 -21.25 -14.44 59.26
CA SER A 19 -20.35 -14.81 58.16
C SER A 19 -19.12 -13.88 58.19
N SER A 20 -17.93 -14.46 58.31
CA SER A 20 -16.66 -13.73 58.40
C SER A 20 -16.30 -13.06 57.06
N PRO A 21 -15.76 -11.83 57.04
CA PRO A 21 -15.34 -11.17 55.80
C PRO A 21 -13.97 -11.67 55.32
N MET A 22 -13.83 -11.76 53.99
CA MET A 22 -12.59 -11.97 53.25
C MET A 22 -11.48 -10.99 53.67
N GLU A 23 -10.28 -11.53 53.94
CA GLU A 23 -9.02 -10.78 53.94
C GLU A 23 -8.85 -10.01 52.62
N LYS A 24 -8.56 -8.71 52.73
CA LYS A 24 -8.12 -7.89 51.59
C LYS A 24 -6.74 -8.38 51.13
N PRO A 25 -6.54 -8.73 49.84
CA PRO A 25 -5.19 -8.95 49.34
C PRO A 25 -4.47 -7.60 49.26
N HIS A 26 -3.35 -7.51 49.97
CA HIS A 26 -2.38 -6.44 49.83
C HIS A 26 -2.00 -6.25 48.35
N LYS A 27 -2.15 -5.02 47.83
CA LYS A 27 -1.54 -4.60 46.55
C LYS A 27 -0.02 -4.72 46.70
N ARG A 28 0.56 -5.80 46.19
CA ARG A 28 1.98 -5.88 45.89
C ARG A 28 2.22 -5.02 44.65
N MET A 29 2.86 -3.86 44.81
CA MET A 29 3.45 -3.13 43.69
C MET A 29 4.47 -4.05 43.03
N LEU A 30 4.19 -4.47 41.79
CA LEU A 30 5.17 -5.17 40.96
C LEU A 30 6.20 -4.15 40.45
N PRO A 31 7.51 -4.48 40.46
CA PRO A 31 8.53 -3.58 39.93
C PRO A 31 8.42 -3.47 38.41
N ALA A 32 8.63 -2.27 37.89
CA ALA A 32 8.79 -1.98 36.48
C ALA A 32 10.08 -2.63 35.97
N SER A 33 9.98 -3.81 35.36
CA SER A 33 10.94 -4.45 34.41
C SER A 33 10.79 -5.98 34.34
N ALA A 34 9.56 -6.53 34.34
CA ALA A 34 9.36 -7.96 34.09
C ALA A 34 9.15 -8.18 32.59
N SER A 35 10.18 -8.64 31.88
CA SER A 35 10.05 -9.27 30.57
C SER A 35 9.03 -10.41 30.66
N ILE A 36 7.91 -10.28 29.94
CA ILE A 36 6.91 -11.35 29.83
C ILE A 36 7.63 -12.60 29.31
N SER A 37 7.66 -13.67 30.10
CA SER A 37 8.36 -14.91 29.74
C SER A 37 7.81 -15.46 28.42
N ARG A 38 8.69 -15.97 27.54
CA ARG A 38 8.37 -16.61 26.24
C ARG A 38 7.17 -17.59 26.31
N ASP A 39 6.97 -18.23 27.46
CA ASP A 39 5.87 -19.18 27.73
C ASP A 39 4.50 -18.53 28.03
N HIS A 40 4.43 -17.24 28.36
CA HIS A 40 3.18 -16.58 28.75
C HIS A 40 2.34 -16.14 27.56
N LEU A 41 2.98 -15.77 26.44
CA LEU A 41 2.31 -15.32 25.20
C LEU A 41 1.58 -16.47 24.47
N CYS A 42 2.06 -17.71 24.56
CA CYS A 42 1.35 -18.87 24.01
C CYS A 42 0.27 -19.46 24.94
N LYS A 43 0.17 -19.05 26.21
CA LYS A 43 -0.77 -19.66 27.17
C LYS A 43 -2.24 -19.24 27.02
N GLN A 44 -2.59 -18.41 26.04
CA GLN A 44 -3.96 -17.98 25.81
C GLN A 44 -4.42 -18.40 24.40
N GLN A 45 -5.47 -19.23 24.33
CA GLN A 45 -6.19 -19.68 23.12
C GLN A 45 -5.59 -20.86 22.33
N LYS A 46 -5.50 -22.02 22.99
CA LYS A 46 -5.46 -23.33 22.34
C LYS A 46 -6.85 -23.67 21.80
N ASP A 47 -6.96 -24.07 20.53
CA ASP A 47 -8.21 -24.66 20.02
C ASP A 47 -8.44 -26.01 20.72
N PRO A 48 -9.56 -26.21 21.45
CA PRO A 48 -9.82 -27.46 22.17
C PRO A 48 -9.99 -28.68 21.23
N ILE A 49 -10.32 -28.47 19.96
CA ILE A 49 -10.57 -29.55 18.99
C ILE A 49 -9.28 -29.97 18.30
N TYR A 50 -8.47 -29.00 17.87
CA TYR A 50 -7.30 -29.29 17.04
C TYR A 50 -5.98 -29.38 17.82
N SER A 51 -5.96 -29.00 19.10
CA SER A 51 -4.74 -28.90 19.92
C SER A 51 -3.64 -28.00 19.31
N GLN A 52 -4.04 -27.06 18.46
CA GLN A 52 -3.19 -26.10 17.75
C GLN A 52 -3.39 -24.70 18.32
N TRP A 53 -2.32 -23.90 18.36
CA TRP A 53 -2.36 -22.51 18.81
C TRP A 53 -3.02 -21.65 17.74
N THR A 54 -4.05 -20.90 18.12
CA THR A 54 -4.91 -20.16 17.16
C THR A 54 -4.45 -18.73 16.89
N VAL A 55 -3.48 -18.23 17.66
CA VAL A 55 -2.97 -16.86 17.55
C VAL A 55 -1.51 -16.91 17.12
N PRO A 56 -1.15 -16.32 15.96
CA PRO A 56 0.24 -16.13 15.57
C PRO A 56 1.03 -15.30 16.59
N THR A 57 2.00 -15.90 17.27
CA THR A 57 2.92 -15.21 18.21
C THR A 57 4.30 -14.95 17.61
N GLY A 58 4.52 -15.37 16.36
CA GLY A 58 5.84 -15.45 15.74
C GLY A 58 6.59 -16.76 16.03
N TYR A 59 5.93 -17.72 16.67
CA TYR A 59 6.41 -19.07 16.92
C TYR A 59 5.38 -20.12 16.47
N TRP A 60 5.81 -21.35 16.29
CA TRP A 60 5.00 -22.51 15.93
C TRP A 60 5.51 -23.79 16.62
N SER A 61 4.85 -24.92 16.33
CA SER A 61 4.91 -26.23 17.05
C SER A 61 3.92 -26.35 18.22
N ARG A 62 3.71 -27.57 18.72
CA ARG A 62 2.80 -27.86 19.84
C ARG A 62 3.15 -27.10 21.12
N THR A 63 4.41 -26.71 21.29
CA THR A 63 4.92 -26.01 22.47
C THR A 63 5.41 -24.59 22.18
N CYS A 64 5.21 -24.09 20.95
CA CYS A 64 5.71 -22.77 20.51
C CYS A 64 7.25 -22.60 20.59
N GLU A 65 8.01 -23.68 20.51
CA GLU A 65 9.48 -23.62 20.62
C GLU A 65 10.18 -23.23 19.31
N ARG A 66 9.50 -23.35 18.16
CA ARG A 66 10.09 -23.07 16.85
C ARG A 66 9.73 -21.66 16.41
N GLU A 67 10.72 -20.85 16.06
CA GLU A 67 10.48 -19.54 15.45
C GLU A 67 9.81 -19.69 14.08
N ALA A 68 8.76 -18.90 13.83
CA ALA A 68 8.07 -18.88 12.56
C ALA A 68 8.86 -18.06 11.54
N SER A 69 8.94 -18.59 10.33
CA SER A 69 9.73 -17.97 9.27
C SER A 69 9.10 -16.66 8.81
N ILE A 70 9.98 -15.69 8.51
CA ILE A 70 9.61 -14.35 8.04
C ILE A 70 9.94 -14.25 6.55
N LEU A 71 9.04 -13.63 5.80
CA LEU A 71 9.18 -13.37 4.37
C LEU A 71 9.12 -11.86 4.12
N SER A 72 10.10 -11.31 3.40
CA SER A 72 10.24 -9.89 3.07
C SER A 72 9.86 -9.61 1.63
N TYR A 73 9.11 -8.52 1.42
CA TYR A 73 8.60 -8.07 0.14
C TYR A 73 8.98 -6.61 -0.10
N ASP A 74 9.48 -6.29 -1.29
CA ASP A 74 9.88 -4.94 -1.71
C ASP A 74 8.91 -4.31 -2.72
N GLY A 75 7.73 -4.90 -2.93
CA GLY A 75 6.73 -4.43 -3.90
C GLY A 75 6.88 -5.04 -5.30
N SER A 76 8.01 -5.67 -5.60
CA SER A 76 8.26 -6.45 -6.83
C SER A 76 8.22 -7.97 -6.59
N MET A 77 7.96 -8.37 -5.35
CA MET A 77 8.09 -9.75 -4.87
C MET A 77 6.74 -10.41 -4.59
N TYR A 78 6.70 -11.73 -4.75
CA TYR A 78 5.54 -12.58 -4.44
C TYR A 78 5.95 -13.92 -3.83
N MET A 79 4.98 -14.55 -3.17
CA MET A 79 4.95 -15.98 -2.89
C MET A 79 3.59 -16.52 -3.29
N LYS A 80 3.58 -17.58 -4.10
CA LYS A 80 2.42 -18.27 -4.64
C LYS A 80 2.49 -19.74 -4.28
N VAL A 81 1.48 -20.23 -3.59
CA VAL A 81 1.29 -21.65 -3.34
C VAL A 81 0.25 -22.15 -4.34
N VAL A 82 0.67 -23.01 -5.25
CA VAL A 82 -0.22 -23.61 -6.26
C VAL A 82 -0.82 -24.88 -5.65
N MET A 83 -2.14 -24.92 -5.50
CA MET A 83 -2.79 -26.10 -4.91
C MET A 83 -2.64 -27.31 -5.86
N PRO A 84 -2.28 -28.50 -5.35
CA PRO A 84 -2.18 -29.71 -6.17
C PRO A 84 -3.49 -30.08 -6.89
N THR A 85 -4.62 -29.71 -6.28
CA THR A 85 -5.97 -29.86 -6.84
C THR A 85 -6.75 -28.57 -6.64
N ILE A 86 -7.78 -28.36 -7.46
CA ILE A 86 -8.72 -27.24 -7.28
C ILE A 86 -9.37 -27.37 -5.91
N MET A 87 -9.35 -26.29 -5.14
CA MET A 87 -9.92 -26.26 -3.82
C MET A 87 -11.33 -25.67 -3.88
N HIS A 88 -12.26 -26.33 -3.19
CA HIS A 88 -13.60 -25.82 -2.95
C HIS A 88 -13.88 -25.84 -1.46
N THR A 89 -14.12 -24.68 -0.87
CA THR A 89 -14.29 -24.56 0.59
C THR A 89 -15.53 -23.74 0.93
N GLU A 90 -16.20 -24.13 2.01
CA GLU A 90 -17.32 -23.37 2.61
C GLU A 90 -16.97 -22.89 4.02
N ALA A 91 -15.77 -23.22 4.51
CA ALA A 91 -15.25 -22.83 5.81
C ALA A 91 -13.73 -22.68 5.72
N GLU A 92 -13.22 -21.55 6.20
CA GLU A 92 -11.79 -21.28 6.24
C GLU A 92 -11.37 -20.69 7.59
N ASP A 93 -10.19 -21.11 8.05
CA ASP A 93 -9.45 -20.51 9.15
C ASP A 93 -8.12 -19.98 8.61
N VAL A 94 -8.01 -18.66 8.55
CA VAL A 94 -6.84 -17.97 8.00
C VAL A 94 -6.23 -17.09 9.08
N SER A 95 -4.91 -17.10 9.20
CA SER A 95 -4.20 -16.13 10.02
C SER A 95 -2.83 -15.81 9.46
N LEU A 96 -2.34 -14.60 9.72
CA LEU A 96 -0.99 -14.17 9.39
C LEU A 96 -0.57 -13.03 10.31
N ARG A 97 0.71 -12.74 10.37
CA ARG A 97 1.23 -11.49 10.91
C ARG A 97 1.84 -10.67 9.80
N PHE A 98 1.70 -9.36 9.88
CA PHE A 98 2.33 -8.43 8.96
C PHE A 98 2.99 -7.28 9.70
N ARG A 99 3.97 -6.66 9.04
CA ARG A 99 4.63 -5.43 9.46
C ARG A 99 4.88 -4.57 8.22
N SER A 100 4.37 -3.34 8.19
CA SER A 100 4.52 -2.43 7.06
C SER A 100 4.49 -0.96 7.47
N GLN A 101 5.11 -0.11 6.66
CA GLN A 101 4.96 1.36 6.70
C GLN A 101 3.93 1.86 5.68
N ARG A 102 3.47 0.99 4.77
CA ARG A 102 2.49 1.35 3.74
C ARG A 102 1.07 1.19 4.27
N ALA A 103 0.23 2.16 3.93
CA ALA A 103 -1.20 2.12 4.23
C ALA A 103 -2.00 1.21 3.27
N TYR A 104 -1.36 0.76 2.18
CA TYR A 104 -1.94 -0.09 1.14
C TYR A 104 -1.00 -1.25 0.78
N GLY A 105 -1.56 -2.43 0.50
CA GLY A 105 -0.78 -3.59 0.06
C GLY A 105 -1.49 -4.92 0.26
N LEU A 106 -1.32 -5.85 -0.69
CA LEU A 106 -1.87 -7.21 -0.63
C LEU A 106 -1.19 -8.08 0.45
N LEU A 107 -1.91 -8.43 1.51
CA LEU A 107 -1.41 -9.34 2.54
C LEU A 107 -1.51 -10.80 2.07
N MET A 108 -2.69 -11.21 1.60
CA MET A 108 -2.94 -12.54 1.03
C MET A 108 -4.19 -12.54 0.16
N ALA A 109 -4.22 -13.34 -0.90
CA ALA A 109 -5.44 -13.67 -1.64
C ALA A 109 -5.48 -15.16 -2.01
N THR A 110 -6.66 -15.76 -1.97
CA THR A 110 -6.94 -16.94 -2.79
C THR A 110 -7.30 -16.49 -4.21
N THR A 111 -6.83 -17.18 -5.24
CA THR A 111 -7.11 -16.86 -6.65
C THR A 111 -7.53 -18.08 -7.44
N SER A 112 -8.49 -17.94 -8.35
CA SER A 112 -8.89 -18.97 -9.31
C SER A 112 -8.47 -18.60 -10.74
N ARG A 113 -8.14 -19.63 -11.54
CA ARG A 113 -7.89 -19.50 -12.98
C ARG A 113 -9.17 -19.49 -13.81
N ASP A 114 -10.32 -19.75 -13.19
CA ASP A 114 -11.60 -20.01 -13.87
C ASP A 114 -12.74 -19.08 -13.44
N SER A 115 -12.51 -18.23 -12.42
CA SER A 115 -13.50 -17.30 -11.86
C SER A 115 -12.82 -16.11 -11.15
N ALA A 116 -13.63 -15.13 -10.75
CA ALA A 116 -13.22 -14.01 -9.90
C ALA A 116 -13.30 -14.32 -8.38
N ASP A 117 -13.47 -15.60 -8.02
CA ASP A 117 -13.57 -16.04 -6.62
C ASP A 117 -12.31 -15.68 -5.84
N THR A 118 -12.50 -15.04 -4.67
CA THR A 118 -11.39 -14.71 -3.78
C THR A 118 -11.83 -14.54 -2.33
N LEU A 119 -10.98 -15.01 -1.43
CA LEU A 119 -10.87 -14.52 -0.06
C LEU A 119 -9.56 -13.74 0.02
N ARG A 120 -9.66 -12.43 0.22
CA ARG A 120 -8.52 -11.51 0.15
C ARG A 120 -8.40 -10.65 1.40
N LEU A 121 -7.17 -10.53 1.88
CA LEU A 121 -6.73 -9.63 2.93
C LEU A 121 -5.77 -8.59 2.35
N GLU A 122 -6.09 -7.32 2.55
CA GLU A 122 -5.29 -6.20 2.08
C GLU A 122 -5.25 -5.08 3.10
N LEU A 123 -4.17 -4.30 3.10
CA LEU A 123 -4.15 -2.99 3.75
C LEU A 123 -4.90 -2.00 2.85
N ASP A 124 -5.84 -1.27 3.43
CA ASP A 124 -6.65 -0.25 2.78
C ASP A 124 -6.80 0.97 3.71
N GLY A 125 -6.03 2.02 3.43
CA GLY A 125 -6.01 3.25 4.24
C GLY A 125 -5.52 3.02 5.67
N GLY A 126 -4.57 2.11 5.88
CA GLY A 126 -4.01 1.79 7.20
C GLY A 126 -4.91 0.92 8.08
N ARG A 127 -5.95 0.31 7.50
CA ARG A 127 -6.80 -0.71 8.11
C ARG A 127 -6.64 -2.03 7.34
N VAL A 128 -6.96 -3.16 7.94
CA VAL A 128 -7.08 -4.41 7.19
C VAL A 128 -8.49 -4.51 6.64
N LYS A 129 -8.58 -4.78 5.33
CA LYS A 129 -9.80 -5.09 4.61
C LYS A 129 -9.82 -6.58 4.29
N LEU A 130 -10.87 -7.25 4.72
CA LEU A 130 -11.26 -8.57 4.23
C LEU A 130 -12.26 -8.39 3.10
N THR A 131 -11.99 -9.02 1.95
CA THR A 131 -12.92 -9.11 0.82
C THR A 131 -13.22 -10.57 0.55
N VAL A 132 -14.51 -10.93 0.50
CA VAL A 132 -14.97 -12.23 0.04
C VAL A 132 -15.81 -12.00 -1.21
N ASN A 133 -15.33 -12.51 -2.33
CA ASN A 133 -16.04 -12.49 -3.61
C ASN A 133 -16.28 -13.93 -4.05
N LEU A 134 -17.54 -14.29 -4.26
CA LEU A 134 -17.94 -15.59 -4.77
C LEU A 134 -18.68 -15.32 -6.08
N ASP A 135 -17.96 -15.46 -7.19
CA ASP A 135 -18.44 -15.16 -8.54
C ASP A 135 -19.61 -16.07 -8.89
N CYS A 136 -20.79 -15.46 -9.04
CA CYS A 136 -22.03 -16.17 -9.26
C CYS A 136 -22.39 -16.34 -10.74
N ILE A 137 -21.52 -15.95 -11.68
CA ILE A 137 -21.77 -16.00 -13.14
C ILE A 137 -22.23 -17.41 -13.59
N ARG A 138 -21.76 -18.48 -12.93
CA ARG A 138 -22.16 -19.87 -13.25
C ARG A 138 -23.45 -20.35 -12.56
N ILE A 139 -24.02 -19.59 -11.62
CA ILE A 139 -25.13 -20.03 -10.74
C ILE A 139 -26.37 -19.12 -10.88
N ASN A 140 -26.39 -18.19 -11.84
CA ASN A 140 -27.58 -17.40 -12.18
C ASN A 140 -28.15 -16.62 -10.97
N CYS A 141 -27.28 -16.08 -10.11
CA CYS A 141 -27.69 -15.23 -9.01
C CYS A 141 -27.81 -13.77 -9.47
N ASN A 142 -28.68 -12.99 -8.83
CA ASN A 142 -28.81 -11.55 -9.08
C ASN A 142 -27.51 -10.85 -8.65
N SER A 143 -26.66 -10.53 -9.62
CA SER A 143 -25.29 -9.98 -9.49
C SER A 143 -25.24 -8.51 -9.05
N SER A 144 -26.26 -8.02 -8.35
CA SER A 144 -26.45 -6.58 -8.11
C SER A 144 -25.70 -6.05 -6.88
N LYS A 145 -25.16 -6.92 -6.03
CA LYS A 145 -24.35 -6.54 -4.87
C LYS A 145 -22.94 -7.08 -5.11
N GLY A 146 -21.96 -6.19 -5.26
CA GLY A 146 -20.55 -6.54 -5.48
C GLY A 146 -19.93 -7.33 -4.32
N PRO A 147 -18.59 -7.41 -4.24
CA PRO A 147 -17.92 -8.24 -3.23
C PRO A 147 -18.28 -7.83 -1.80
N GLU A 148 -18.38 -8.81 -0.90
CA GLU A 148 -18.66 -8.57 0.52
C GLU A 148 -17.36 -8.18 1.25
N THR A 149 -17.41 -7.15 2.12
CA THR A 149 -16.21 -6.59 2.75
C THR A 149 -16.37 -6.32 4.24
N LEU A 150 -15.30 -6.56 5.01
CA LEU A 150 -15.15 -6.12 6.40
C LEU A 150 -13.85 -5.33 6.58
N TYR A 151 -13.84 -4.45 7.56
CA TYR A 151 -12.68 -3.65 7.95
C TYR A 151 -12.42 -3.82 9.44
N ALA A 152 -11.14 -3.93 9.82
CA ALA A 152 -10.73 -3.93 11.22
C ALA A 152 -9.33 -3.30 11.39
N GLY A 153 -9.07 -2.80 12.59
CA GLY A 153 -7.87 -2.08 12.98
C GLY A 153 -7.81 -0.66 12.42
N GLN A 154 -6.84 0.12 12.91
CA GLN A 154 -6.58 1.50 12.52
C GLN A 154 -5.08 1.81 12.64
N LYS A 155 -4.56 2.61 11.72
CA LYS A 155 -3.15 3.09 11.73
C LYS A 155 -2.12 1.95 11.80
N LEU A 156 -2.41 0.82 11.15
CA LEU A 156 -1.60 -0.41 11.19
C LEU A 156 -0.33 -0.35 10.34
N ASN A 157 -0.02 0.82 9.79
CA ASN A 157 1.16 1.09 8.98
C ASN A 157 2.24 1.80 9.81
N ASP A 158 2.34 1.44 11.09
CA ASP A 158 3.25 2.02 12.08
C ASP A 158 4.64 1.37 12.10
N ASN A 159 4.83 0.34 11.27
CA ASN A 159 6.01 -0.52 11.22
C ASN A 159 6.19 -1.44 12.44
N GLU A 160 5.12 -1.79 13.13
CA GLU A 160 5.09 -2.83 14.15
C GLU A 160 4.40 -4.11 13.63
N TRP A 161 4.50 -5.20 14.38
CA TRP A 161 3.87 -6.47 14.03
C TRP A 161 2.41 -6.49 14.47
N HIS A 162 1.51 -6.67 13.50
CA HIS A 162 0.08 -6.90 13.72
C HIS A 162 -0.33 -8.32 13.35
N THR A 163 -1.37 -8.82 13.99
CA THR A 163 -1.89 -10.17 13.79
C THR A 163 -3.29 -10.11 13.19
N VAL A 164 -3.48 -10.78 12.04
CA VAL A 164 -4.77 -10.89 11.36
C VAL A 164 -5.30 -12.30 11.49
N ARG A 165 -6.59 -12.44 11.80
CA ARG A 165 -7.31 -13.71 11.81
C ARG A 165 -8.64 -13.56 11.08
N VAL A 166 -8.93 -14.51 10.21
CA VAL A 166 -10.22 -14.64 9.53
C VAL A 166 -10.79 -16.01 9.85
N VAL A 167 -12.08 -16.03 10.21
CA VAL A 167 -12.87 -17.24 10.38
C VAL A 167 -14.10 -17.09 9.50
N ARG A 168 -14.25 -17.95 8.50
CA ARG A 168 -15.49 -18.04 7.70
C ARG A 168 -16.15 -19.40 7.90
N ARG A 169 -17.47 -19.39 8.05
CA ARG A 169 -18.34 -20.57 8.16
C ARG A 169 -19.61 -20.32 7.36
N GLY A 170 -19.68 -20.89 6.15
CA GLY A 170 -20.75 -20.66 5.20
C GLY A 170 -20.88 -19.17 4.88
N LYS A 171 -22.02 -18.58 5.25
CA LYS A 171 -22.34 -17.16 5.05
C LYS A 171 -21.75 -16.25 6.14
N THR A 172 -21.38 -16.78 7.29
CA THR A 172 -20.85 -15.99 8.41
C THR A 172 -19.35 -15.86 8.29
N TYR A 173 -18.82 -14.66 8.46
CA TYR A 173 -17.39 -14.39 8.40
C TYR A 173 -16.98 -13.34 9.41
N LYS A 174 -15.80 -13.53 9.99
CA LYS A 174 -15.24 -12.72 11.07
C LYS A 174 -13.81 -12.35 10.73
N LEU A 175 -13.50 -11.06 10.85
CA LEU A 175 -12.16 -10.51 10.78
C LEU A 175 -11.75 -10.05 12.17
N THR A 176 -10.56 -10.43 12.61
CA THR A 176 -9.95 -9.95 13.85
C THR A 176 -8.55 -9.45 13.54
N VAL A 177 -8.23 -8.24 13.98
CA VAL A 177 -6.93 -7.60 13.81
C VAL A 177 -6.47 -7.14 15.18
N ASP A 178 -5.44 -7.79 15.71
CA ASP A 178 -5.05 -7.70 17.11
C ASP A 178 -6.27 -7.93 18.03
N ASP A 179 -6.76 -6.88 18.69
CA ASP A 179 -7.92 -6.92 19.58
C ASP A 179 -9.23 -6.43 18.90
N ASP A 180 -9.15 -5.84 17.70
CA ASP A 180 -10.30 -5.29 16.99
C ASP A 180 -11.02 -6.38 16.18
N VAL A 181 -12.36 -6.40 16.26
CA VAL A 181 -13.19 -7.47 15.70
C VAL A 181 -14.31 -6.88 14.85
N ALA A 182 -14.42 -7.40 13.63
CA ALA A 182 -15.53 -7.14 12.72
C ALA A 182 -16.18 -8.46 12.30
N GLU A 183 -17.52 -8.50 12.28
CA GLU A 183 -18.30 -9.67 11.89
C GLU A 183 -19.28 -9.28 10.78
N GLY A 184 -19.51 -10.22 9.86
CA GLY A 184 -20.34 -10.02 8.69
C GLY A 184 -21.11 -11.28 8.32
N GLN A 185 -22.21 -11.06 7.59
CA GLN A 185 -23.05 -12.11 7.03
C GLN A 185 -23.21 -11.85 5.54
N MET A 186 -22.78 -12.80 4.71
CA MET A 186 -22.87 -12.68 3.26
C MET A 186 -24.32 -12.77 2.80
N VAL A 187 -24.66 -11.98 1.79
CA VAL A 187 -25.96 -12.02 1.13
C VAL A 187 -25.92 -13.02 -0.04
N GLY A 188 -27.06 -13.60 -0.40
CA GLY A 188 -27.16 -14.63 -1.44
C GLY A 188 -26.94 -16.03 -0.89
N ASP A 189 -27.15 -17.04 -1.74
CA ASP A 189 -27.11 -18.46 -1.34
C ASP A 189 -25.78 -19.16 -1.63
N HIS A 190 -24.91 -18.50 -2.38
CA HIS A 190 -23.61 -19.07 -2.71
C HIS A 190 -22.64 -18.92 -1.54
N THR A 191 -22.01 -20.03 -1.14
CA THR A 191 -21.06 -20.11 -0.02
C THR A 191 -19.74 -20.77 -0.38
N ARG A 192 -19.64 -21.36 -1.58
CA ARG A 192 -18.49 -22.15 -1.98
C ARG A 192 -17.45 -21.24 -2.61
N LEU A 193 -16.25 -21.21 -2.04
CA LEU A 193 -15.08 -20.52 -2.57
C LEU A 193 -14.28 -21.51 -3.42
N GLU A 194 -14.05 -21.19 -4.69
CA GLU A 194 -13.10 -21.91 -5.54
C GLU A 194 -11.75 -21.19 -5.58
N PHE A 195 -10.65 -21.94 -5.44
CA PHE A 195 -9.32 -21.38 -5.69
C PHE A 195 -8.29 -22.41 -6.13
N HIS A 196 -7.32 -21.91 -6.86
CA HIS A 196 -6.17 -22.64 -7.39
C HIS A 196 -4.88 -22.26 -6.67
N ASN A 197 -4.78 -21.02 -6.18
CA ASN A 197 -3.57 -20.53 -5.55
C ASN A 197 -3.87 -19.78 -4.25
N ILE A 198 -2.90 -19.78 -3.34
CA ILE A 198 -2.79 -18.81 -2.24
C ILE A 198 -1.59 -17.92 -2.56
N GLU A 199 -1.82 -16.61 -2.67
CA GLU A 199 -0.83 -15.65 -3.13
C GLU A 199 -0.61 -14.53 -2.10
N THR A 200 0.62 -14.04 -2.02
CA THR A 200 1.02 -12.91 -1.16
C THR A 200 2.03 -12.03 -1.90
N GLY A 201 2.16 -10.77 -1.49
CA GLY A 201 3.07 -9.83 -2.16
C GLY A 201 2.43 -9.21 -3.40
N ILE A 202 2.35 -9.98 -4.49
CA ILE A 202 1.70 -9.60 -5.75
C ILE A 202 0.69 -10.69 -6.11
N MET A 203 -0.46 -10.27 -6.63
CA MET A 203 -1.45 -11.16 -7.21
C MET A 203 -1.10 -11.44 -8.68
N THR A 204 -0.60 -12.64 -8.95
CA THR A 204 -0.15 -13.05 -10.30
C THR A 204 -1.31 -13.55 -11.16
N GLU A 205 -2.29 -14.24 -10.57
CA GLU A 205 -3.52 -14.63 -11.27
C GLU A 205 -4.57 -13.51 -11.18
N ARG A 206 -4.90 -12.91 -12.33
CA ARG A 206 -5.70 -11.68 -12.41
C ARG A 206 -6.71 -11.68 -13.54
N ARG A 207 -6.92 -12.82 -14.22
CA ARG A 207 -7.71 -12.88 -15.46
C ARG A 207 -9.14 -12.35 -15.30
N TYR A 208 -9.79 -12.64 -14.18
CA TYR A 208 -11.20 -12.30 -13.93
C TYR A 208 -11.40 -11.22 -12.86
N VAL A 209 -10.31 -10.68 -12.30
CA VAL A 209 -10.40 -9.70 -11.22
C VAL A 209 -10.55 -8.30 -11.81
N SER A 210 -11.58 -7.57 -11.35
CA SER A 210 -11.88 -6.21 -11.83
C SER A 210 -11.02 -5.12 -11.21
N SER A 211 -10.46 -5.34 -10.02
CA SER A 211 -9.54 -4.42 -9.34
C SER A 211 -8.38 -5.16 -8.70
N ILE A 212 -7.17 -4.71 -9.01
CA ILE A 212 -5.93 -5.32 -8.54
C ILE A 212 -5.44 -4.53 -7.32
N PRO A 213 -5.23 -5.16 -6.15
CA PRO A 213 -4.66 -4.50 -5.00
C PRO A 213 -3.21 -4.10 -5.25
N SER A 214 -2.74 -3.04 -4.60
CA SER A 214 -1.33 -2.66 -4.67
C SER A 214 -0.41 -3.77 -4.13
N SER A 215 0.80 -3.89 -4.68
CA SER A 215 1.80 -4.82 -4.18
C SER A 215 2.17 -4.53 -2.73
N PHE A 216 2.44 -5.57 -1.95
CA PHE A 216 2.85 -5.42 -0.56
C PHE A 216 4.33 -5.13 -0.41
N ILE A 217 4.62 -4.23 0.53
CA ILE A 217 5.98 -3.88 0.95
C ILE A 217 6.03 -4.00 2.46
N GLY A 218 6.94 -4.83 2.95
CA GLY A 218 7.03 -5.14 4.37
C GLY A 218 7.36 -6.60 4.60
N HIS A 219 6.95 -7.09 5.76
CA HIS A 219 7.22 -8.46 6.18
C HIS A 219 5.92 -9.19 6.48
N LEU A 220 5.84 -10.46 6.07
CA LEU A 220 4.80 -11.40 6.49
C LEU A 220 5.43 -12.52 7.32
N GLN A 221 4.66 -13.03 8.28
CA GLN A 221 5.06 -14.14 9.13
C GLN A 221 3.83 -15.02 9.42
N SER A 222 4.07 -16.31 9.63
CA SER A 222 3.04 -17.24 10.14
C SER A 222 1.75 -17.30 9.30
N LEU A 223 1.85 -17.21 7.96
CA LEU A 223 0.68 -17.43 7.09
C LEU A 223 0.17 -18.86 7.29
N ARG A 224 -0.97 -18.97 7.97
CA ARG A 224 -1.70 -20.21 8.21
C ARG A 224 -3.02 -20.16 7.45
N PHE A 225 -3.31 -21.20 6.69
CA PHE A 225 -4.58 -21.37 6.00
C PHE A 225 -5.05 -22.81 6.21
N ASN A 226 -6.21 -22.98 6.86
CA ASN A 226 -6.78 -24.28 7.22
C ASN A 226 -5.79 -25.22 7.91
N GLY A 227 -5.04 -24.66 8.87
CA GLY A 227 -4.05 -25.41 9.66
C GLY A 227 -2.66 -25.50 9.00
N MET A 228 -2.51 -25.24 7.70
CA MET A 228 -1.23 -25.34 7.00
C MET A 228 -0.43 -24.04 7.09
N LEU A 229 0.84 -24.13 7.52
CA LEU A 229 1.73 -22.99 7.74
C LEU A 229 2.63 -22.75 6.52
N TYR A 230 2.07 -22.13 5.47
CA TYR A 230 2.65 -22.14 4.12
C TYR A 230 4.04 -21.50 4.01
N ILE A 231 4.32 -20.41 4.74
CA ILE A 231 5.65 -19.78 4.72
C ILE A 231 6.75 -20.75 5.19
N ASP A 232 6.50 -21.47 6.28
CA ASP A 232 7.45 -22.43 6.84
C ASP A 232 7.54 -23.70 5.99
N LEU A 233 6.42 -24.19 5.46
CA LEU A 233 6.40 -25.34 4.55
C LEU A 233 7.21 -25.08 3.27
N CYS A 234 7.03 -23.90 2.65
CA CYS A 234 7.81 -23.51 1.46
C CYS A 234 9.31 -23.38 1.80
N LYS A 235 9.66 -22.78 2.95
CA LYS A 235 11.06 -22.59 3.36
C LYS A 235 11.79 -23.90 3.59
N ASN A 236 11.13 -24.85 4.24
CA ASN A 236 11.73 -26.13 4.62
C ASN A 236 11.77 -27.12 3.44
N GLY A 237 11.06 -26.84 2.34
CA GLY A 237 10.89 -27.80 1.24
C GLY A 237 9.95 -28.94 1.60
N ASP A 238 9.05 -28.74 2.57
CA ASP A 238 8.03 -29.73 2.96
C ASP A 238 6.96 -29.90 1.87
N ILE A 239 6.86 -28.93 0.97
CA ILE A 239 5.97 -28.90 -0.20
C ILE A 239 6.78 -28.40 -1.41
N ASP A 240 6.49 -28.95 -2.59
CA ASP A 240 7.19 -28.65 -3.85
C ASP A 240 6.40 -27.70 -4.77
N TYR A 241 5.17 -27.37 -4.40
CA TYR A 241 4.25 -26.50 -5.15
C TYR A 241 4.25 -25.04 -4.67
N CYS A 242 5.42 -24.53 -4.26
CA CYS A 242 5.64 -23.12 -3.93
C CYS A 242 6.47 -22.43 -5.02
N GLU A 243 5.99 -21.28 -5.49
CA GLU A 243 6.69 -20.39 -6.40
C GLU A 243 6.90 -19.04 -5.71
N LEU A 244 8.14 -18.59 -5.53
CA LEU A 244 8.40 -17.30 -4.87
C LEU A 244 9.73 -16.67 -5.29
N ASN A 245 9.76 -15.34 -5.39
CA ASN A 245 10.98 -14.53 -5.52
C ASN A 245 11.19 -13.61 -4.29
N ALA A 246 10.28 -13.66 -3.32
CA ALA A 246 10.39 -12.98 -2.05
C ALA A 246 11.51 -13.57 -1.16
N ARG A 247 12.02 -12.79 -0.21
CA ARG A 247 13.24 -13.13 0.53
C ARG A 247 12.95 -13.55 1.96
N PHE A 248 13.48 -14.71 2.38
CA PHE A 248 13.40 -15.13 3.78
C PHE A 248 14.26 -14.25 4.71
N GLY A 249 13.77 -14.06 5.94
CA GLY A 249 14.36 -13.26 7.00
C GLY A 249 13.95 -11.79 6.96
N VAL A 250 14.15 -11.08 8.08
CA VAL A 250 13.90 -9.62 8.18
C VAL A 250 15.01 -8.87 7.45
N ARG A 251 14.64 -7.84 6.68
CA ARG A 251 15.58 -6.99 5.93
C ARG A 251 15.12 -5.53 5.99
N SER A 252 16.06 -4.60 5.92
CA SER A 252 15.70 -3.23 5.56
C SER A 252 15.27 -3.22 4.08
N ILE A 253 14.09 -2.67 3.81
CA ILE A 253 13.49 -2.67 2.48
C ILE A 253 13.66 -1.28 1.87
N ILE A 254 14.36 -1.23 0.73
CA ILE A 254 14.39 -0.11 -0.19
C ILE A 254 13.81 -0.65 -1.50
N ALA A 255 12.60 -0.22 -1.84
CA ALA A 255 11.88 -0.68 -3.01
C ALA A 255 12.29 0.14 -4.24
N ASP A 256 12.70 -0.54 -5.32
CA ASP A 256 12.98 0.01 -6.66
C ASP A 256 13.53 1.47 -6.67
N PRO A 257 14.74 1.71 -6.13
CA PRO A 257 15.26 3.07 -5.99
C PRO A 257 15.54 3.73 -7.35
N VAL A 258 14.94 4.89 -7.60
CA VAL A 258 15.13 5.69 -8.82
C VAL A 258 16.02 6.90 -8.54
N THR A 259 17.07 7.11 -9.35
CA THR A 259 18.02 8.23 -9.18
C THR A 259 17.76 9.37 -10.16
N PHE A 260 17.53 10.58 -9.64
CA PHE A 260 17.49 11.83 -10.39
C PHE A 260 18.86 12.49 -10.32
N LYS A 261 19.57 12.51 -11.46
CA LYS A 261 20.97 12.96 -11.56
C LYS A 261 21.14 14.48 -11.60
N SER A 262 20.08 15.23 -11.88
CA SER A 262 20.12 16.68 -11.98
C SER A 262 18.88 17.31 -11.32
N LYS A 263 18.99 18.55 -10.86
CA LYS A 263 17.86 19.30 -10.25
C LYS A 263 16.72 19.59 -11.24
N SER A 264 17.00 19.53 -12.54
CA SER A 264 16.02 19.70 -13.62
C SER A 264 15.39 18.38 -14.08
N SER A 265 15.84 17.24 -13.56
CA SER A 265 15.24 15.95 -13.86
C SER A 265 13.95 15.78 -13.05
N TYR A 266 12.87 15.41 -13.72
CA TYR A 266 11.59 15.13 -13.05
C TYR A 266 10.85 14.00 -13.76
N LEU A 267 9.89 13.39 -13.06
CA LEU A 267 8.88 12.52 -13.66
C LEU A 267 7.53 13.22 -13.61
N SER A 268 6.73 13.03 -14.66
CA SER A 268 5.31 13.34 -14.65
C SER A 268 4.53 12.02 -14.52
N LEU A 269 3.55 12.00 -13.62
CA LEU A 269 2.66 10.87 -13.35
C LEU A 269 1.21 11.34 -13.43
N ALA A 270 0.27 10.39 -13.49
CA ALA A 270 -1.15 10.71 -13.41
C ALA A 270 -1.49 11.48 -12.11
N THR A 271 -2.53 12.31 -12.19
CA THR A 271 -3.02 13.13 -11.08
C THR A 271 -3.18 12.32 -9.80
N LEU A 272 -2.66 12.83 -8.70
CA LEU A 272 -2.78 12.19 -7.40
C LEU A 272 -4.25 12.09 -6.97
N GLN A 273 -4.71 10.87 -6.70
CA GLN A 273 -6.07 10.62 -6.21
C GLN A 273 -6.12 10.83 -4.69
N ALA A 274 -6.35 12.07 -4.25
CA ALA A 274 -6.29 12.48 -2.84
C ALA A 274 -7.54 13.25 -2.38
N TYR A 275 -8.74 12.87 -2.83
CA TYR A 275 -9.96 13.65 -2.63
C TYR A 275 -10.44 13.70 -1.16
N THR A 276 -10.72 12.56 -0.51
CA THR A 276 -11.25 12.52 0.88
C THR A 276 -10.22 12.19 1.95
N SER A 277 -9.27 11.34 1.61
CA SER A 277 -8.14 10.95 2.46
C SER A 277 -6.92 10.77 1.57
N MET A 278 -5.74 10.81 2.18
CA MET A 278 -4.48 10.72 1.46
C MET A 278 -3.48 9.96 2.31
N HIS A 279 -2.73 9.04 1.69
CA HIS A 279 -1.56 8.43 2.29
C HIS A 279 -0.44 8.41 1.25
N LEU A 280 0.54 9.29 1.46
CA LEU A 280 1.78 9.30 0.71
C LEU A 280 2.87 8.69 1.58
N PHE A 281 3.65 7.79 1.00
CA PHE A 281 4.84 7.25 1.62
C PHE A 281 5.97 7.21 0.60
N PHE A 282 7.10 7.78 0.96
CA PHE A 282 8.31 7.71 0.17
C PHE A 282 9.55 7.58 1.04
N GLN A 283 10.61 7.07 0.43
CA GLN A 283 11.95 7.13 0.98
C GLN A 283 12.79 8.03 0.07
N PHE A 284 13.68 8.80 0.66
CA PHE A 284 14.62 9.60 -0.11
C PHE A 284 16.02 9.59 0.47
N LYS A 285 16.99 9.87 -0.41
CA LYS A 285 18.40 10.10 -0.06
C LYS A 285 18.95 11.20 -0.95
N THR A 286 19.59 12.21 -0.35
CA THR A 286 20.16 13.35 -1.09
C THR A 286 21.32 14.01 -0.33
N THR A 287 22.14 14.77 -1.06
CA THR A 287 23.12 15.71 -0.50
C THR A 287 22.71 17.17 -0.71
N SER A 288 21.69 17.43 -1.54
CA SER A 288 21.20 18.78 -1.81
C SER A 288 20.30 19.24 -0.65
N PRO A 289 20.53 20.43 -0.08
CA PRO A 289 19.69 20.95 1.00
C PRO A 289 18.35 21.47 0.51
N ASP A 290 18.22 21.81 -0.78
CA ASP A 290 17.02 22.41 -1.35
C ASP A 290 16.58 21.69 -2.62
N GLY A 291 15.27 21.49 -2.79
CA GLY A 291 14.64 20.96 -4.00
C GLY A 291 13.20 20.47 -3.81
N PHE A 292 12.41 20.52 -4.88
CA PHE A 292 11.08 19.92 -4.90
C PHE A 292 11.17 18.40 -4.97
N ILE A 293 10.35 17.74 -4.16
CA ILE A 293 10.20 16.28 -4.13
C ILE A 293 8.91 15.87 -4.82
N LEU A 294 7.82 16.57 -4.56
CA LEU A 294 6.51 16.31 -5.12
C LEU A 294 5.77 17.62 -5.36
N PHE A 295 5.04 17.72 -6.47
CA PHE A 295 4.12 18.83 -6.72
C PHE A 295 2.94 18.37 -7.59
N ASN A 296 1.71 18.72 -7.19
CA ASN A 296 0.52 18.59 -8.04
C ASN A 296 -0.33 19.84 -7.85
N SER A 297 -0.66 20.53 -8.95
CA SER A 297 -1.63 21.62 -8.96
C SER A 297 -3.07 21.10 -8.86
N GLY A 298 -4.01 22.00 -8.60
CA GLY A 298 -5.44 21.73 -8.55
C GLY A 298 -6.26 22.87 -9.16
N ASP A 299 -7.58 22.78 -9.02
CA ASP A 299 -8.49 23.84 -9.47
C ASP A 299 -8.32 25.11 -8.62
N GLY A 300 -8.23 26.26 -9.29
CA GLY A 300 -8.04 27.55 -8.62
C GLY A 300 -6.66 27.65 -7.94
N ASN A 301 -6.66 27.70 -6.62
CA ASN A 301 -5.44 27.79 -5.81
C ASN A 301 -5.09 26.46 -5.13
N ASP A 302 -5.85 25.39 -5.35
CA ASP A 302 -5.57 24.10 -4.74
C ASP A 302 -4.20 23.59 -5.22
N PHE A 303 -3.38 23.12 -4.30
CA PHE A 303 -2.14 22.42 -4.65
C PHE A 303 -1.65 21.57 -3.49
N ILE A 304 -0.75 20.65 -3.82
CA ILE A 304 0.08 19.93 -2.86
C ILE A 304 1.53 19.99 -3.31
N ALA A 305 2.43 20.28 -2.37
CA ALA A 305 3.86 20.26 -2.56
C ALA A 305 4.57 19.57 -1.39
N VAL A 306 5.62 18.83 -1.72
CA VAL A 306 6.61 18.36 -0.76
C VAL A 306 7.96 18.83 -1.26
N GLU A 307 8.69 19.51 -0.40
CA GLU A 307 9.98 20.11 -0.75
C GLU A 307 10.97 19.94 0.39
N LEU A 308 12.25 20.01 0.04
CA LEU A 308 13.33 20.14 0.99
C LEU A 308 13.76 21.60 1.01
N VAL A 309 13.84 22.20 2.20
CA VAL A 309 14.28 23.58 2.41
C VAL A 309 15.33 23.60 3.52
N LYS A 310 16.55 24.03 3.19
CA LYS A 310 17.71 24.02 4.10
C LYS A 310 17.93 22.66 4.78
N GLY A 311 17.62 21.57 4.05
CA GLY A 311 17.75 20.19 4.50
C GLY A 311 16.55 19.65 5.30
N TYR A 312 15.46 20.40 5.46
CA TYR A 312 14.28 19.98 6.20
C TYR A 312 13.09 19.77 5.27
N ILE A 313 12.30 18.71 5.51
CA ILE A 313 11.10 18.43 4.71
C ILE A 313 10.01 19.42 5.09
N HIS A 314 9.44 20.07 4.09
CA HIS A 314 8.23 20.87 4.18
C HIS A 314 7.12 20.19 3.39
N TYR A 315 5.95 20.09 4.01
CA TYR A 315 4.71 19.71 3.35
C TYR A 315 3.83 20.95 3.27
N VAL A 316 3.57 21.41 2.04
CA VAL A 316 2.80 22.61 1.74
C VAL A 316 1.56 22.22 0.95
N PHE A 317 0.42 22.78 1.31
CA PHE A 317 -0.83 22.49 0.60
C PHE A 317 -1.82 23.63 0.74
N ASP A 318 -2.70 23.77 -0.24
CA ASP A 318 -3.88 24.63 -0.16
C ASP A 318 -5.11 23.81 -0.57
N LEU A 319 -6.18 23.94 0.21
CA LEU A 319 -7.49 23.28 0.00
C LEU A 319 -8.57 24.30 -0.43
N GLY A 320 -8.18 25.51 -0.82
CA GLY A 320 -9.05 26.63 -1.16
C GLY A 320 -9.21 27.67 -0.04
N ASN A 321 -8.49 27.52 1.07
CA ASN A 321 -8.53 28.41 2.24
C ASN A 321 -7.20 29.14 2.49
N GLY A 322 -6.26 29.06 1.55
CA GLY A 322 -4.93 29.62 1.68
C GLY A 322 -3.88 28.54 2.03
N PRO A 323 -2.61 28.81 1.72
CA PRO A 323 -1.54 27.83 1.87
C PRO A 323 -1.27 27.52 3.34
N ASN A 324 -1.10 26.24 3.64
CA ASN A 324 -0.70 25.71 4.93
C ASN A 324 0.66 25.03 4.80
N LEU A 325 1.50 25.14 5.84
CA LEU A 325 2.84 24.57 5.88
C LEU A 325 3.02 23.74 7.16
N ILE A 326 3.34 22.46 6.99
CA ILE A 326 3.79 21.57 8.07
C ILE A 326 5.27 21.29 7.87
N LYS A 327 6.08 21.69 8.85
CA LYS A 327 7.53 21.41 8.85
C LYS A 327 7.80 20.07 9.51
N GLY A 328 8.61 19.25 8.83
CA GLY A 328 9.07 17.97 9.35
C GLY A 328 9.96 18.18 10.55
N LYS A 329 9.67 17.48 11.65
CA LYS A 329 10.47 17.57 12.87
C LYS A 329 11.64 16.59 12.79
N SER A 330 12.84 17.12 12.65
CA SER A 330 14.09 16.36 12.66
C SER A 330 15.17 17.15 13.40
N ASP A 331 16.03 16.47 14.16
CA ASP A 331 17.10 17.11 14.93
C ASP A 331 18.27 17.55 14.03
N ARG A 332 18.35 17.00 12.81
CA ARG A 332 19.42 17.23 11.84
C ARG A 332 18.83 17.41 10.45
N ALA A 333 19.57 18.12 9.61
CA ALA A 333 19.27 18.24 8.20
C ALA A 333 19.35 16.86 7.50
N LEU A 334 18.40 16.58 6.61
CA LEU A 334 18.14 15.28 5.97
C LEU A 334 18.89 15.11 4.63
N ASN A 335 19.76 16.08 4.29
CA ASN A 335 20.64 16.02 3.13
C ASN A 335 22.02 15.44 3.50
N ASP A 336 22.03 14.39 4.33
CA ASP A 336 23.21 13.74 4.89
C ASP A 336 23.66 12.48 4.10
N ASN A 337 23.07 12.27 2.92
CA ASN A 337 23.27 11.08 2.09
C ASN A 337 22.89 9.76 2.80
N GLN A 338 21.95 9.79 3.75
CA GLN A 338 21.29 8.61 4.31
C GLN A 338 19.85 8.49 3.80
N TRP A 339 19.29 7.29 3.95
CA TRP A 339 17.90 7.03 3.63
C TRP A 339 16.99 7.54 4.75
N HIS A 340 16.04 8.39 4.40
CA HIS A 340 15.01 8.89 5.29
C HIS A 340 13.62 8.44 4.83
N ASN A 341 12.75 8.11 5.78
CA ASN A 341 11.37 7.75 5.54
C ASN A 341 10.49 8.98 5.71
N VAL A 342 9.59 9.23 4.75
CA VAL A 342 8.59 10.30 4.85
C VAL A 342 7.21 9.71 4.60
N ALA A 343 6.31 9.90 5.56
CA ALA A 343 4.90 9.58 5.42
C ALA A 343 4.06 10.84 5.62
N ILE A 344 3.18 11.12 4.66
CA ILE A 344 2.22 12.21 4.75
C ILE A 344 0.82 11.61 4.69
N THR A 345 0.02 11.85 5.71
CA THR A 345 -1.36 11.33 5.75
C THR A 345 -2.35 12.45 6.02
N ARG A 346 -3.52 12.34 5.40
CA ARG A 346 -4.69 13.16 5.68
C ARG A 346 -5.88 12.25 5.90
N ASP A 347 -6.48 12.32 7.08
CA ASP A 347 -7.67 11.52 7.40
C ASP A 347 -8.98 12.27 7.08
N ASN A 348 -10.11 11.57 7.24
CA ASN A 348 -11.45 12.12 7.00
C ASN A 348 -11.83 13.24 7.99
N SER A 349 -11.09 13.39 9.10
CA SER A 349 -11.25 14.50 10.05
C SER A 349 -10.49 15.76 9.61
N ASN A 350 -9.84 15.72 8.44
CA ASN A 350 -8.95 16.76 7.92
C ASN A 350 -7.73 17.01 8.83
N THR A 351 -7.27 15.94 9.50
CA THR A 351 -6.02 15.96 10.26
C THR A 351 -4.89 15.50 9.35
N HIS A 352 -3.96 16.42 9.10
CA HIS A 352 -2.76 16.19 8.33
C HIS A 352 -1.63 15.77 9.25
N THR A 353 -0.82 14.79 8.84
CA THR A 353 0.34 14.33 9.60
C THR A 353 1.52 14.15 8.66
N LEU A 354 2.64 14.79 8.99
CA LEU A 354 3.95 14.59 8.36
C LEU A 354 4.84 13.83 9.35
N LYS A 355 5.19 12.58 9.02
CA LYS A 355 6.13 11.75 9.76
C LYS A 355 7.44 11.66 8.99
N VAL A 356 8.52 12.11 9.62
CA VAL A 356 9.88 11.98 9.13
C VAL A 356 10.61 10.99 10.05
N ASP A 357 11.04 9.88 9.49
CA ASP A 357 11.61 8.74 10.21
C ASP A 357 10.69 8.29 11.36
N ALA A 358 11.10 8.51 12.60
CA ALA A 358 10.34 8.13 13.79
C ALA A 358 9.42 9.26 14.32
N THR A 359 9.60 10.50 13.84
CA THR A 359 8.98 11.68 14.44
C THR A 359 7.82 12.19 13.59
N ALA A 360 6.66 12.38 14.20
CA ALA A 360 5.47 12.89 13.53
C ALA A 360 5.08 14.29 14.02
N THR A 361 4.64 15.13 13.09
CA THR A 361 4.00 16.43 13.33
C THR A 361 2.60 16.38 12.71
N SER A 362 1.57 16.72 13.48
CA SER A 362 0.18 16.73 13.01
C SER A 362 -0.46 18.11 13.16
N GLN A 363 -1.34 18.46 12.22
CA GLN A 363 -2.12 19.68 12.23
C GLN A 363 -3.52 19.40 11.68
N SER A 364 -4.54 19.81 12.43
CA SER A 364 -5.93 19.74 11.98
C SER A 364 -6.33 21.05 11.32
N ILE A 365 -6.95 20.97 10.14
CA ILE A 365 -7.34 22.13 9.35
C ILE A 365 -8.86 22.27 9.35
N ASN A 366 -9.34 23.47 9.69
CA ASN A 366 -10.75 23.81 9.64
C ASN A 366 -11.12 24.35 8.24
N GLY A 367 -12.32 24.02 7.77
CA GLY A 367 -12.85 24.51 6.49
C GLY A 367 -12.84 23.45 5.38
N ALA A 368 -12.34 23.80 4.20
CA ALA A 368 -12.35 22.93 3.03
C ALA A 368 -11.59 21.62 3.30
N LYS A 369 -12.21 20.51 2.88
CA LYS A 369 -11.74 19.15 3.19
C LYS A 369 -11.22 18.39 1.99
N ASN A 370 -11.51 18.88 0.79
CA ASN A 370 -11.21 18.17 -0.43
C ASN A 370 -10.07 18.89 -1.13
N LEU A 371 -9.14 18.11 -1.68
CA LEU A 371 -8.06 18.59 -2.50
C LEU A 371 -8.44 18.23 -3.95
N ASP A 372 -8.91 19.21 -4.74
CA ASP A 372 -9.32 18.97 -6.13
C ASP A 372 -8.12 19.14 -7.07
N LEU A 373 -7.25 18.13 -7.07
CA LEU A 373 -6.06 18.12 -7.91
C LEU A 373 -6.41 17.92 -9.38
N LYS A 374 -5.64 18.59 -10.25
CA LYS A 374 -5.73 18.53 -11.71
C LYS A 374 -4.34 18.45 -12.32
N GLY A 375 -4.29 17.95 -13.55
CA GLY A 375 -3.04 17.83 -14.29
C GLY A 375 -2.09 16.84 -13.65
N ASP A 376 -0.85 16.87 -14.11
CA ASP A 376 0.12 15.85 -13.76
C ASP A 376 0.69 16.01 -12.35
N LEU A 377 1.02 14.88 -11.73
CA LEU A 377 1.83 14.80 -10.52
C LEU A 377 3.31 14.83 -10.90
N PHE A 378 4.04 15.84 -10.45
CA PHE A 378 5.47 15.99 -10.68
C PHE A 378 6.29 15.44 -9.51
N ILE A 379 7.36 14.72 -9.83
CA ILE A 379 8.23 14.04 -8.87
C ILE A 379 9.70 14.44 -9.09
N ALA A 380 10.38 14.77 -7.99
CA ALA A 380 11.80 15.15 -7.87
C ALA A 380 12.27 16.41 -8.64
N GLY A 381 11.34 17.19 -9.18
CA GLY A 381 11.64 18.44 -9.86
C GLY A 381 10.43 18.97 -10.63
N LEU A 382 10.62 20.15 -11.21
CA LEU A 382 9.63 20.81 -12.07
C LEU A 382 10.33 21.34 -13.31
N GLY A 383 9.60 21.38 -14.43
CA GLY A 383 10.05 22.11 -15.62
C GLY A 383 10.23 23.62 -15.30
N PRO A 384 11.07 24.35 -16.07
CA PRO A 384 11.39 25.75 -15.80
C PRO A 384 10.17 26.67 -15.69
N ASP A 385 9.13 26.40 -16.49
CA ASP A 385 7.90 27.20 -16.53
C ASP A 385 7.06 26.96 -15.26
N LEU A 386 6.88 25.69 -14.89
CA LEU A 386 6.11 25.28 -13.70
C LEU A 386 6.79 25.61 -12.38
N LEU A 387 8.12 25.75 -12.38
CA LEU A 387 8.86 26.11 -11.19
C LEU A 387 8.41 27.49 -10.67
N ASN A 388 8.21 28.48 -11.54
CA ASN A 388 7.77 29.80 -11.09
C ASN A 388 6.36 29.77 -10.50
N ASP A 389 5.46 28.97 -11.07
CA ASP A 389 4.10 28.81 -10.56
C ASP A 389 4.09 28.11 -9.20
N ALA A 390 4.85 27.02 -9.05
CA ALA A 390 4.99 26.31 -7.78
C ALA A 390 5.64 27.18 -6.70
N LEU A 391 6.63 28.01 -7.05
CA LEU A 391 7.24 28.97 -6.14
C LEU A 391 6.27 30.07 -5.71
N PHE A 392 5.46 30.56 -6.64
CA PHE A 392 4.42 31.55 -6.35
C PHE A 392 3.35 30.98 -5.41
N GLN A 393 2.94 29.73 -5.61
CA GLN A 393 1.94 29.05 -4.78
C GLN A 393 2.48 28.63 -3.39
N SER A 394 3.70 28.09 -3.33
CA SER A 394 4.32 27.65 -2.07
C SER A 394 4.80 28.79 -1.18
N GLY A 395 5.03 29.99 -1.75
CA GLY A 395 5.34 31.21 -1.00
C GLY A 395 6.65 31.18 -0.20
N GLN A 396 7.59 30.26 -0.49
CA GLN A 396 8.76 30.00 0.37
C GLN A 396 10.12 29.87 -0.33
N ILE A 397 10.33 30.39 -1.55
CA ILE A 397 11.69 30.60 -2.07
C ILE A 397 11.85 32.04 -2.58
N GLU A 398 12.36 32.92 -1.71
CA GLU A 398 13.01 34.14 -2.15
C GLU A 398 14.28 33.76 -2.94
N ARG A 399 14.46 34.37 -4.12
CA ARG A 399 15.65 34.20 -4.97
C ARG A 399 16.87 34.81 -4.29
N ASP A 400 17.51 34.07 -3.39
CA ASP A 400 18.85 34.41 -2.91
C ASP A 400 19.84 33.30 -3.25
N ALA A 401 20.32 33.31 -4.50
CA ALA A 401 21.74 33.13 -4.82
C ALA A 401 21.96 33.08 -6.34
N LYS A 402 22.66 34.10 -6.84
CA LYS A 402 23.45 34.01 -8.06
C LYS A 402 24.51 32.93 -7.85
N VAL A 403 24.28 31.72 -8.35
CA VAL A 403 25.22 30.59 -8.21
C VAL A 403 26.49 30.90 -9.01
N PRO A 404 27.69 30.99 -8.39
CA PRO A 404 28.94 31.04 -9.14
C PRO A 404 29.22 29.67 -9.75
N ALA A 405 29.73 29.63 -10.98
CA ALA A 405 30.16 28.40 -11.60
C ALA A 405 31.20 27.66 -10.72
N PRO A 406 31.09 26.34 -10.52
CA PRO A 406 32.06 25.60 -9.74
C PRO A 406 33.41 25.53 -10.48
N PRO A 407 34.55 25.52 -9.77
CA PRO A 407 35.85 25.27 -10.38
C PRO A 407 35.87 23.88 -11.00
N ALA A 408 36.53 23.74 -12.15
CA ALA A 408 36.73 22.46 -12.82
C ALA A 408 37.55 21.50 -11.92
N GLY A 409 36.85 20.59 -11.25
CA GLY A 409 37.45 19.52 -10.45
C GLY A 409 36.35 18.66 -9.87
N ARG A 410 36.33 17.36 -10.25
CA ARG A 410 35.34 16.32 -9.94
C ARG A 410 34.50 16.62 -8.68
N THR A 411 33.28 17.11 -8.87
CA THR A 411 32.27 17.22 -7.83
C THR A 411 31.51 15.89 -7.69
N PRO A 412 31.08 15.48 -6.48
CA PRO A 412 30.08 14.43 -6.34
C PRO A 412 28.81 14.92 -7.05
N VAL A 413 28.31 14.14 -7.99
CA VAL A 413 27.06 14.44 -8.70
C VAL A 413 25.94 14.52 -7.64
N PRO A 414 25.09 15.57 -7.62
CA PRO A 414 23.95 15.59 -6.72
C PRO A 414 23.00 14.46 -7.11
N THR A 415 23.00 13.40 -6.31
CA THR A 415 22.12 12.24 -6.49
C THR A 415 20.90 12.41 -5.58
N TRP A 416 19.75 12.64 -6.18
CA TRP A 416 18.48 12.42 -5.51
C TRP A 416 18.06 10.98 -5.78
N VAL A 417 17.66 10.26 -4.75
CA VAL A 417 16.92 9.01 -4.94
C VAL A 417 15.55 9.22 -4.32
N LEU A 418 14.49 9.09 -5.11
CA LEU A 418 13.12 9.28 -4.64
C LEU A 418 12.28 8.07 -5.05
N TYR A 419 11.50 7.58 -4.11
CA TYR A 419 10.60 6.44 -4.29
C TYR A 419 9.16 6.91 -4.11
N SER A 420 8.29 6.74 -5.09
CA SER A 420 6.84 6.98 -4.94
C SER A 420 6.13 5.67 -5.23
N ALA A 421 5.30 5.20 -4.31
CA ALA A 421 4.30 4.19 -4.64
C ALA A 421 2.92 4.63 -4.17
N GLY A 422 2.37 5.61 -4.87
CA GLY A 422 0.99 5.53 -5.34
C GLY A 422 1.00 4.83 -6.69
N GLU A 423 -0.06 4.06 -7.03
CA GLU A 423 -0.24 3.27 -8.25
C GLU A 423 0.80 3.52 -9.37
N LEU A 424 1.89 2.74 -9.37
CA LEU A 424 2.65 2.51 -10.58
C LEU A 424 1.84 1.52 -11.42
N HIS A 425 0.90 2.05 -12.21
CA HIS A 425 0.62 1.40 -13.48
C HIS A 425 1.97 1.30 -14.18
N GLN A 426 2.42 0.06 -14.39
CA GLN A 426 3.62 -0.33 -15.11
C GLN A 426 4.00 0.74 -16.16
N ILE A 427 5.01 1.57 -15.87
CA ILE A 427 5.46 2.62 -16.79
C ILE A 427 6.30 1.91 -17.85
N THR A 428 5.62 1.45 -18.89
CA THR A 428 6.25 1.07 -20.17
C THR A 428 5.80 2.01 -21.28
N HIS A 429 5.72 3.32 -20.99
CA HIS A 429 5.19 4.30 -21.94
C HIS A 429 6.14 5.48 -22.07
N GLY A 430 7.11 5.29 -22.96
CA GLY A 430 8.13 6.22 -23.41
C GLY A 430 9.06 5.48 -24.38
N PRO A 431 9.86 6.17 -25.21
CA PRO A 431 10.75 5.53 -26.20
C PRO A 431 11.97 4.87 -25.55
N TYR A 432 11.88 4.43 -24.30
CA TYR A 432 12.98 3.88 -23.49
C TYR A 432 12.69 2.42 -23.16
N THR A 433 13.74 1.61 -23.01
CA THR A 433 13.58 0.16 -22.80
C THR A 433 13.18 -0.20 -21.36
N GLU A 434 12.57 -1.39 -21.18
CA GLU A 434 12.07 -1.93 -19.90
C GLU A 434 13.12 -2.08 -18.78
N HIS A 435 14.40 -1.80 -19.03
CA HIS A 435 15.48 -1.98 -18.04
C HIS A 435 16.07 -0.66 -17.52
N SER A 436 15.82 0.46 -18.20
CA SER A 436 16.11 1.79 -17.66
C SER A 436 15.45 2.89 -18.51
N ALA A 437 14.89 3.91 -17.86
CA ALA A 437 14.39 5.13 -18.52
C ALA A 437 15.51 6.01 -19.13
N ASN A 438 16.75 5.48 -19.22
CA ASN A 438 17.92 6.18 -19.75
C ASN A 438 18.53 5.50 -20.99
N ASP A 439 18.18 4.24 -21.27
CA ASP A 439 18.65 3.57 -22.48
C ASP A 439 17.71 3.90 -23.63
N PRO A 440 18.21 4.52 -24.71
CA PRO A 440 17.38 4.83 -25.86
C PRO A 440 16.76 3.52 -26.37
N GLY A 441 15.44 3.51 -26.53
CA GLY A 441 14.74 2.44 -27.22
C GLY A 441 15.28 2.27 -28.63
N THR A 442 15.05 1.09 -29.21
CA THR A 442 15.49 0.76 -30.57
C THR A 442 15.10 1.87 -31.55
N THR A 443 16.10 2.55 -32.10
CA THR A 443 15.94 3.75 -32.92
C THR A 443 16.28 3.44 -34.37
N TYR A 444 15.42 3.87 -35.31
CA TYR A 444 15.65 3.75 -36.75
C TYR A 444 15.86 5.14 -37.37
N ILE A 445 16.84 5.26 -38.27
CA ILE A 445 17.13 6.50 -39.00
C ILE A 445 16.70 6.31 -40.46
N PHE A 446 15.73 7.11 -40.91
CA PHE A 446 15.25 7.11 -42.29
C PHE A 446 15.95 8.20 -43.11
N GLY A 447 16.65 7.80 -44.17
CA GLY A 447 17.37 8.72 -45.06
C GLY A 447 16.46 9.48 -46.04
N LYS A 448 17.05 10.35 -46.87
CA LYS A 448 16.33 11.22 -47.83
C LYS A 448 15.46 10.48 -48.87
N GLY A 449 15.66 9.18 -49.08
CA GLY A 449 14.85 8.34 -49.98
C GLY A 449 13.61 7.71 -49.31
N GLY A 450 13.38 7.99 -48.03
CA GLY A 450 12.39 7.28 -47.22
C GLY A 450 12.84 5.86 -46.87
N GLY A 451 12.07 5.18 -46.03
CA GLY A 451 12.24 3.76 -45.75
C GLY A 451 10.98 3.21 -45.09
N LEU A 452 10.80 1.90 -45.16
CA LEU A 452 9.60 1.22 -44.69
C LEU A 452 10.00 0.02 -43.84
N ILE A 453 9.51 0.00 -42.61
CA ILE A 453 9.56 -1.17 -41.73
C ILE A 453 8.15 -1.76 -41.71
N THR A 454 8.03 -3.04 -42.07
CA THR A 454 6.72 -3.72 -42.09
C THR A 454 6.76 -4.90 -41.14
N PHE A 455 5.88 -4.86 -40.14
CA PHE A 455 5.57 -6.01 -39.31
C PHE A 455 4.34 -6.71 -39.87
N LYS A 456 4.44 -8.01 -40.17
CA LYS A 456 3.34 -8.82 -40.68
C LYS A 456 3.02 -9.92 -39.68
N TRP A 457 1.84 -9.83 -39.08
CA TRP A 457 1.32 -10.88 -38.20
C TRP A 457 1.22 -12.23 -38.95
N PRO A 458 1.61 -13.35 -38.31
CA PRO A 458 1.27 -14.69 -38.79
C PRO A 458 -0.24 -14.81 -39.03
N ASP A 459 -0.65 -15.60 -40.02
CA ASP A 459 -2.05 -15.63 -40.48
C ASP A 459 -3.06 -16.00 -39.38
N ASN A 460 -2.64 -16.79 -38.38
CA ASN A 460 -3.47 -17.27 -37.28
C ASN A 460 -3.36 -16.43 -36.00
N GLU A 461 -2.51 -15.40 -35.97
CA GLU A 461 -2.24 -14.58 -34.78
C GLU A 461 -2.68 -13.12 -34.96
N ARG A 462 -3.49 -12.85 -35.98
CA ARG A 462 -3.92 -11.48 -36.28
C ARG A 462 -4.85 -10.96 -35.17
N PRO A 463 -4.46 -9.92 -34.43
CA PRO A 463 -5.27 -9.41 -33.33
C PRO A 463 -6.52 -8.71 -33.87
N SER A 464 -7.63 -8.88 -33.15
CA SER A 464 -8.87 -8.11 -33.36
C SER A 464 -9.16 -7.35 -32.08
N THR A 465 -8.88 -6.06 -32.08
CA THR A 465 -8.95 -5.19 -30.90
C THR A 465 -10.22 -4.32 -30.94
N ARG A 466 -10.76 -4.01 -29.76
CA ARG A 466 -11.83 -3.00 -29.59
C ARG A 466 -11.28 -1.62 -29.25
N THR A 467 -10.05 -1.58 -28.74
CA THR A 467 -9.35 -0.37 -28.33
C THR A 467 -7.86 -0.62 -28.57
N ASP A 468 -7.22 0.33 -29.22
CA ASP A 468 -5.79 0.29 -29.54
C ASP A 468 -5.07 1.43 -28.82
N ARG A 469 -3.81 1.18 -28.45
CA ARG A 469 -2.90 2.21 -27.94
C ARG A 469 -1.57 2.09 -28.66
N LEU A 470 -1.07 3.22 -29.16
CA LEU A 470 0.20 3.33 -29.87
C LEU A 470 1.02 4.45 -29.24
N ASP A 471 2.31 4.21 -28.99
CA ASP A 471 3.26 5.20 -28.48
C ASP A 471 4.58 5.08 -29.27
N HIS A 472 5.15 6.21 -29.67
CA HIS A 472 6.42 6.29 -30.40
C HIS A 472 7.06 7.67 -30.28
N GLY A 473 8.39 7.72 -30.15
CA GLY A 473 9.17 8.95 -30.26
C GLY A 473 9.67 9.19 -31.69
N PHE A 474 9.59 10.42 -32.19
CA PHE A 474 10.15 10.80 -33.49
C PHE A 474 10.80 12.20 -33.46
N SER A 475 11.71 12.47 -34.39
CA SER A 475 12.30 13.79 -34.64
C SER A 475 12.43 14.00 -36.14
N THR A 476 11.90 15.11 -36.67
CA THR A 476 11.90 15.40 -38.10
C THR A 476 11.90 16.91 -38.37
N SER A 477 12.52 17.32 -39.48
CA SER A 477 12.43 18.67 -40.03
C SER A 477 11.39 18.79 -41.17
N TRP A 478 10.77 17.67 -41.56
CA TRP A 478 9.76 17.62 -42.62
C TRP A 478 8.39 17.96 -42.06
N LYS A 479 7.59 18.72 -42.83
CA LYS A 479 6.24 19.14 -42.41
C LYS A 479 5.19 18.05 -42.59
N ASP A 480 5.35 17.22 -43.63
CA ASP A 480 4.41 16.16 -43.99
C ASP A 480 5.13 14.82 -44.07
N GLY A 481 4.54 13.78 -43.49
CA GLY A 481 5.07 12.43 -43.50
C GLY A 481 4.17 11.45 -42.76
N ILE A 482 4.20 10.18 -43.16
CA ILE A 482 3.48 9.10 -42.50
C ILE A 482 4.45 8.36 -41.58
N LEU A 483 4.17 8.31 -40.27
CA LEU A 483 5.05 7.69 -39.26
C LEU A 483 4.73 6.21 -39.04
N VAL A 484 3.47 5.86 -38.80
CA VAL A 484 3.01 4.49 -38.57
C VAL A 484 1.63 4.31 -39.20
N VAL A 485 1.41 3.20 -39.89
CA VAL A 485 0.10 2.81 -40.43
C VAL A 485 -0.16 1.35 -40.11
N SER A 486 -1.34 1.06 -39.56
CA SER A 486 -1.85 -0.30 -39.44
C SER A 486 -2.84 -0.58 -40.58
N PHE A 487 -2.64 -1.68 -41.30
CA PHE A 487 -3.55 -2.09 -42.37
C PHE A 487 -4.40 -3.27 -41.92
N GLN A 488 -5.72 -3.06 -41.86
CA GLN A 488 -6.65 -4.16 -41.68
C GLN A 488 -7.04 -4.71 -43.05
N ARG A 489 -6.73 -5.99 -43.30
CA ARG A 489 -7.18 -6.65 -44.54
C ARG A 489 -8.65 -7.02 -44.37
N LEU A 490 -9.55 -6.16 -44.84
CA LEU A 490 -10.94 -6.54 -45.06
C LEU A 490 -10.96 -7.72 -46.05
N LYS A 491 -11.74 -8.76 -45.75
CA LYS A 491 -11.95 -9.87 -46.69
C LYS A 491 -12.66 -9.31 -47.93
N GLY A 492 -11.87 -8.99 -48.96
CA GLY A 492 -12.33 -8.52 -50.27
C GLY A 492 -12.44 -7.00 -50.39
N GLY A 493 -11.67 -6.40 -51.30
CA GLY A 493 -11.82 -4.99 -51.70
C GLY A 493 -10.79 -4.03 -51.10
N SER A 494 -10.51 -2.95 -51.83
CA SER A 494 -9.33 -2.07 -51.77
C SER A 494 -8.99 -1.44 -50.41
N VAL A 495 -7.69 -1.18 -50.21
CA VAL A 495 -7.10 -0.45 -49.08
C VAL A 495 -7.60 0.99 -49.02
N THR A 496 -8.35 1.34 -47.97
CA THR A 496 -8.63 2.73 -47.57
C THR A 496 -7.98 3.02 -46.22
N PRO A 497 -7.30 4.16 -46.04
CA PRO A 497 -6.76 4.56 -44.74
C PRO A 497 -7.89 4.96 -43.79
N ALA A 498 -7.88 4.44 -42.56
CA ALA A 498 -8.72 4.95 -41.48
C ALA A 498 -8.02 6.18 -40.86
N ILE A 499 -8.63 7.35 -40.98
CA ILE A 499 -8.21 8.58 -40.28
C ILE A 499 -9.00 8.64 -38.96
N PRO A 500 -8.36 8.72 -37.78
CA PRO A 500 -9.06 8.93 -36.52
C PRO A 500 -9.65 10.35 -36.48
N LYS A 501 -10.89 10.48 -36.00
CA LYS A 501 -11.48 11.78 -35.61
C LYS A 501 -11.14 12.10 -34.17
#